data_AF-A0A3B0VDG6-F1
#
_entry.id   AF-A0A3B0VDG6-F1
#
_cell.length_a   1.000
_cell.length_b   1.000
_cell.length_c   1.000
_cell.angle_alpha   90.00
_cell.angle_beta   90.00
_cell.angle_gamma   90.00
#
_symmetry.space_group_name_H-M   'P 1'
#
loop_
_entity.id
_entity.type
_entity.pdbx_description
1 polymer ?
#
loop_
_entity_poly.entity_id
_entity_poly.type
_entity_poly.pdbx_seq_one_letter_code
_entity_poly.pdbx_strand_id
1 'polypeptide(L)'
;MARKRINPDDIIGRDLARSLGALSAELNRRIGLLIHRSGKVETVIVGDHDRIVIPPLATIRTAGGRLQGLRCVHTSLGGTGINDEDIMDLACLRLDLMSVLTLRDGLPELIHTAHLVPEPVAGRDWVMLTPVHPARQQDSCIELIEALENEFVRTRPTREVDQGLDRAILVSVTTGSRGLAADSMAELNELARSADVLVLDTIIQLRKQIHPRFILGRGKLMEIMLRSLRLGANLLIFDQELSPSQIRSVTD
;
A
#
# COMPACT_ATOMS: atom_id res chain seq x y z
N MET A 1 21.95 -20.17 4.77
CA MET A 1 21.38 -19.50 5.97
C MET A 1 19.95 -19.98 6.14
N ALA A 2 19.61 -20.61 7.27
CA ALA A 2 18.24 -21.08 7.52
C ALA A 2 17.25 -19.92 7.41
N ARG A 3 16.16 -20.11 6.68
CA ARG A 3 15.12 -19.09 6.43
C ARG A 3 14.44 -18.78 7.76
N LYS A 4 14.89 -17.73 8.45
CA LYS A 4 14.37 -17.33 9.77
C LYS A 4 12.89 -16.97 9.60
N ARG A 5 12.01 -17.82 10.13
CA ARG A 5 10.56 -17.61 10.13
C ARG A 5 10.22 -16.78 11.36
N ILE A 6 9.50 -15.68 11.14
CA ILE A 6 9.00 -14.80 12.19
C ILE A 6 7.72 -15.42 12.73
N ASN A 7 7.43 -15.26 14.02
CA ASN A 7 6.11 -15.63 14.55
C ASN A 7 5.04 -14.78 13.82
N PRO A 8 4.01 -15.37 13.19
CA PRO A 8 2.95 -14.62 12.53
C PRO A 8 2.32 -13.52 13.39
N ASP A 9 2.22 -13.74 14.71
CA ASP A 9 1.65 -12.81 15.68
C ASP A 9 2.53 -11.60 15.98
N ASP A 10 3.84 -11.66 15.69
CA ASP A 10 4.73 -10.52 15.88
C ASP A 10 4.79 -9.68 14.60
N ILE A 11 4.77 -8.35 14.70
CA ILE A 11 5.11 -7.45 13.59
C ILE A 11 6.54 -7.78 13.11
N ILE A 12 7.46 -7.90 14.07
CA ILE A 12 8.83 -8.40 13.85
C ILE A 12 9.33 -9.13 15.10
N GLY A 13 10.01 -10.26 14.93
CA GLY A 13 10.59 -10.99 16.05
C GLY A 13 11.78 -10.24 16.69
N ARG A 14 11.90 -10.31 18.02
CA ARG A 14 12.94 -9.62 18.81
C ARG A 14 14.36 -9.77 18.26
N ASP A 15 14.77 -11.00 17.98
CA ASP A 15 16.13 -11.26 17.48
C ASP A 15 16.35 -10.72 16.08
N LEU A 16 15.31 -10.72 15.24
CA LEU A 16 15.41 -10.18 13.90
C LEU A 16 15.48 -8.65 13.94
N ALA A 17 14.68 -7.99 14.78
CA ALA A 17 14.77 -6.56 15.02
C ALA A 17 16.18 -6.15 15.46
N ARG A 18 16.77 -6.90 16.41
CA ARG A 18 18.15 -6.66 16.87
C ARG A 18 19.18 -6.83 15.75
N SER A 19 19.10 -7.91 14.98
CA SER A 19 19.99 -8.12 13.83
C SER A 19 19.84 -7.02 12.77
N LEU A 20 18.60 -6.61 12.50
CA LEU A 20 18.29 -5.55 11.53
C LEU A 20 18.88 -4.21 11.96
N GLY A 21 18.71 -3.85 13.23
CA GLY A 21 19.28 -2.62 13.80
C GLY A 21 20.80 -2.59 13.75
N ALA A 22 21.45 -3.68 14.16
CA ALA A 22 22.91 -3.79 14.13
C ALA A 22 23.47 -3.67 12.71
N LEU A 23 22.89 -4.41 11.75
CA LEU A 23 23.30 -4.34 10.35
C LEU A 23 23.04 -2.96 9.74
N SER A 24 21.90 -2.35 10.06
CA SER A 24 21.56 -1.02 9.55
C SER A 24 22.54 0.05 10.03
N ALA A 25 22.93 -0.01 11.31
CA ALA A 25 23.93 0.89 11.88
C ALA A 25 25.33 0.64 11.31
N GLU A 26 25.74 -0.63 11.18
CA GLU A 26 27.05 -1.00 10.60
C GLU A 26 27.17 -0.55 9.14
N LEU A 27 26.12 -0.75 8.35
CA LEU A 27 26.10 -0.38 6.93
C LEU A 27 25.83 1.12 6.71
N ASN A 28 25.42 1.85 7.75
CA ASN A 28 24.87 3.21 7.65
C ASN A 28 23.77 3.33 6.55
N ARG A 29 22.92 2.31 6.46
CA ARG A 29 21.83 2.21 5.47
C ARG A 29 20.58 1.68 6.13
N ARG A 30 19.41 2.15 5.70
CA ARG A 30 18.13 1.58 6.12
C ARG A 30 17.97 0.18 5.55
N ILE A 31 17.44 -0.73 6.37
CA ILE A 31 17.14 -2.09 5.93
C ILE A 31 15.65 -2.33 6.14
N GLY A 32 14.96 -2.73 5.07
CA GLY A 32 13.55 -3.07 5.04
C GLY A 32 13.33 -4.58 4.90
N LEU A 33 12.21 -5.07 5.42
CA LEU A 33 11.76 -6.44 5.32
C LEU A 33 10.30 -6.43 4.87
N LEU A 34 10.00 -7.18 3.81
CA LEU A 34 8.63 -7.56 3.48
C LEU A 34 8.35 -8.94 4.07
N ILE A 35 7.38 -9.00 4.97
CA ILE A 35 7.04 -10.19 5.73
C ILE A 35 5.62 -10.61 5.36
N HIS A 36 5.49 -11.83 4.86
CA HIS A 36 4.19 -12.45 4.59
C HIS A 36 3.49 -12.83 5.89
N ARG A 37 2.16 -12.87 5.87
CA ARG A 37 1.29 -13.29 7.01
C ARG A 37 1.73 -14.59 7.68
N SER A 38 2.28 -15.53 6.91
CA SER A 38 2.81 -16.80 7.43
C SER A 38 4.11 -16.67 8.25
N GLY A 39 4.64 -15.45 8.41
CA GLY A 39 5.91 -15.13 9.07
C GLY A 39 7.14 -15.27 8.17
N LYS A 40 6.94 -15.56 6.88
CA LYS A 40 8.05 -15.73 5.92
C LYS A 40 8.54 -14.36 5.47
N VAL A 41 9.86 -14.12 5.57
CA VAL A 41 10.48 -12.96 4.90
C VAL A 41 10.49 -13.24 3.40
N GLU A 42 9.76 -12.43 2.64
CA GLU A 42 9.69 -12.50 1.17
C GLU A 42 10.82 -11.71 0.53
N THR A 43 11.16 -10.55 1.09
CA THR A 43 12.17 -9.67 0.53
C THR A 43 12.92 -8.95 1.63
N VAL A 44 14.23 -8.82 1.44
CA VAL A 44 15.10 -7.94 2.22
C VAL A 44 15.49 -6.79 1.30
N ILE A 45 15.29 -5.57 1.77
CA ILE A 45 15.52 -4.34 1.01
C ILE A 45 16.67 -3.61 1.70
N VAL A 46 17.66 -3.17 0.94
CA VAL A 46 18.73 -2.31 1.47
C VAL A 46 18.57 -0.94 0.81
N GLY A 47 18.12 0.03 1.62
CA GLY A 47 17.87 1.41 1.21
C GLY A 47 19.13 2.27 1.24
N ASP A 48 18.96 3.58 1.20
CA ASP A 48 20.03 4.54 1.50
C ASP A 48 19.92 4.98 2.98
N HIS A 49 20.48 6.12 3.35
CA HIS A 49 20.37 6.64 4.74
C HIS A 49 18.95 7.15 5.05
N ASP A 50 18.21 7.58 4.02
CA ASP A 50 17.01 8.39 4.13
C ASP A 50 15.72 7.64 3.77
N ARG A 51 15.80 6.54 3.02
CA ARG A 51 14.65 5.77 2.57
C ARG A 51 15.00 4.34 2.17
N ILE A 52 13.97 3.53 2.04
CA ILE A 52 14.01 2.27 1.29
C ILE A 52 13.24 2.45 -0.01
N VAL A 53 13.55 1.64 -1.02
CA VAL A 53 12.75 1.56 -2.24
C VAL A 53 12.17 0.17 -2.30
N ILE A 54 10.85 0.06 -2.11
CA ILE A 54 10.16 -1.22 -2.15
C ILE A 54 10.05 -1.66 -3.62
N PRO A 55 10.53 -2.87 -3.99
CA PRO A 55 10.43 -3.31 -5.36
C PRO A 55 8.96 -3.58 -5.74
N PRO A 56 8.62 -3.52 -7.05
CA PRO A 56 7.29 -3.90 -7.52
C PRO A 56 6.92 -5.28 -7.02
N LEU A 57 5.75 -5.38 -6.39
CA LEU A 57 5.26 -6.62 -5.81
C LEU A 57 4.49 -7.38 -6.88
N ALA A 58 4.75 -8.68 -7.00
CA ALA A 58 3.90 -9.52 -7.83
C ALA A 58 2.47 -9.40 -7.29
N THR A 59 1.57 -8.85 -8.11
CA THR A 59 0.14 -8.79 -7.80
C THR A 59 -0.36 -10.23 -7.76
N ILE A 60 -0.31 -10.85 -6.59
CA ILE A 60 -1.21 -11.97 -6.32
C ILE A 60 -2.58 -11.38 -6.61
N ARG A 61 -3.32 -11.98 -7.55
CA ARG A 61 -4.72 -11.61 -7.80
C ARG A 61 -5.45 -11.78 -6.48
N THR A 62 -5.45 -10.75 -5.65
CA THR A 62 -6.15 -10.73 -4.38
C THR A 62 -7.60 -10.68 -4.78
N ALA A 63 -8.21 -11.86 -4.85
CA ALA A 63 -9.64 -12.00 -5.03
C ALA A 63 -10.31 -11.01 -4.06
N GLY A 64 -11.01 -10.03 -4.61
CA GLY A 64 -11.73 -9.06 -3.77
C GLY A 64 -11.07 -7.70 -3.57
N GLY A 65 -9.87 -7.37 -4.05
CA GLY A 65 -9.24 -6.09 -3.65
C GLY A 65 -8.98 -6.05 -2.14
N ARG A 66 -8.36 -7.11 -1.62
CA ARG A 66 -7.88 -7.22 -0.24
C ARG A 66 -6.53 -6.52 -0.08
N LEU A 67 -6.05 -6.42 1.16
CA LEU A 67 -4.67 -6.04 1.44
C LEU A 67 -3.70 -7.07 0.85
N GLN A 68 -2.46 -6.66 0.59
CA GLN A 68 -1.48 -7.41 -0.20
C GLN A 68 -0.99 -8.70 0.48
N GLY A 69 -1.25 -8.90 1.78
CA GLY A 69 -0.73 -10.05 2.52
C GLY A 69 0.70 -9.89 3.00
N LEU A 70 1.22 -8.67 2.92
CA LEU A 70 2.58 -8.30 3.26
C LEU A 70 2.56 -7.13 4.24
N ARG A 71 3.30 -7.28 5.35
CA ARG A 71 3.70 -6.15 6.19
C ARG A 71 5.13 -5.73 5.88
N CYS A 72 5.39 -4.44 5.89
CA CYS A 72 6.72 -3.88 5.74
C CYS A 72 7.26 -3.44 7.11
N VAL A 73 8.50 -3.82 7.41
CA VAL A 73 9.24 -3.32 8.58
C VAL A 73 10.58 -2.79 8.12
N HIS A 74 10.91 -1.53 8.38
CA HIS A 74 12.23 -0.98 8.04
C HIS A 74 12.84 -0.16 9.15
N THR A 75 14.16 -0.06 9.15
CA THR A 75 14.89 0.76 10.13
C THR A 75 14.82 2.25 9.81
N SER A 76 14.97 3.06 10.85
CA SER A 76 15.21 4.51 10.76
C SER A 76 16.47 4.86 11.53
N LEU A 77 17.46 5.45 10.83
CA LEU A 77 18.73 5.90 11.42
C LEU A 77 18.61 7.27 12.09
N GLY A 78 17.59 8.06 11.76
CA GLY A 78 17.37 9.40 12.31
C GLY A 78 16.50 9.44 13.57
N GLY A 79 16.10 8.27 14.09
CA GLY A 79 15.19 8.18 15.25
C GLY A 79 13.76 8.68 14.98
N THR A 80 13.43 9.02 13.74
CA THR A 80 12.09 9.39 13.32
C THR A 80 11.25 8.14 13.04
N GLY A 81 9.99 8.16 13.46
CA GLY A 81 9.01 7.12 13.14
C GLY A 81 8.49 7.24 11.71
N ILE A 82 7.24 6.81 11.50
CA ILE A 82 6.56 6.84 10.19
C ILE A 82 6.45 8.28 9.65
N ASN A 83 6.75 8.43 8.36
CA ASN A 83 6.63 9.67 7.60
C ASN A 83 5.65 9.53 6.42
N ASP A 84 5.44 10.62 5.66
CA ASP A 84 4.47 10.65 4.55
C ASP A 84 4.83 9.73 3.36
N GLU A 85 6.12 9.46 3.12
CA GLU A 85 6.58 8.47 2.12
C GLU A 85 6.17 7.06 2.55
N ASP A 86 6.36 6.71 3.82
CA ASP A 86 5.96 5.41 4.35
C ASP A 86 4.44 5.20 4.29
N ILE A 87 3.64 6.26 4.51
CA ILE A 87 2.17 6.22 4.36
C ILE A 87 1.76 6.09 2.89
N MET A 88 2.47 6.75 1.98
CA MET A 88 2.24 6.61 0.54
C MET A 88 2.48 5.16 0.11
N ASP A 89 3.59 4.57 0.55
CA ASP A 89 3.93 3.17 0.26
C ASP A 89 2.89 2.21 0.84
N LEU A 90 2.45 2.42 2.08
CA LEU A 90 1.37 1.65 2.72
C LEU A 90 0.11 1.64 1.85
N ALA A 91 -0.31 2.80 1.36
CA ALA A 91 -1.53 2.94 0.56
C ALA A 91 -1.38 2.40 -0.86
N CYS A 92 -0.32 2.78 -1.57
CA CYS A 92 -0.10 2.40 -2.96
C CYS A 92 0.15 0.90 -3.11
N LEU A 93 0.93 0.31 -2.21
CA LEU A 93 1.21 -1.13 -2.23
C LEU A 93 0.14 -1.96 -1.49
N ARG A 94 -0.85 -1.30 -0.88
CA ARG A 94 -1.92 -1.91 -0.07
C ARG A 94 -1.37 -2.87 0.98
N LEU A 95 -0.27 -2.49 1.62
CA LEU A 95 0.39 -3.34 2.62
C LEU A 95 -0.57 -3.57 3.79
N ASP A 96 -0.44 -4.75 4.40
CA ASP A 96 -1.19 -5.09 5.61
C ASP A 96 -0.86 -4.09 6.73
N LEU A 97 0.44 -3.83 6.94
CA LEU A 97 0.98 -2.88 7.91
C LEU A 97 2.27 -2.24 7.36
N MET A 98 2.53 -1.00 7.76
CA MET A 98 3.83 -0.33 7.61
C MET A 98 4.43 -0.06 8.98
N SER A 99 5.68 -0.47 9.22
CA SER A 99 6.34 -0.29 10.51
C SER A 99 7.77 0.24 10.39
N VAL A 100 8.08 1.24 11.20
CA VAL A 100 9.40 1.86 11.30
C VAL A 100 10.04 1.51 12.63
N LEU A 101 11.19 0.84 12.57
CA LEU A 101 12.02 0.52 13.72
C LEU A 101 13.04 1.62 13.96
N THR A 102 12.81 2.44 14.99
CA THR A 102 13.79 3.43 15.43
C THR A 102 14.94 2.74 16.15
N LEU A 103 16.14 3.31 16.00
CA LEU A 103 17.36 2.77 16.55
C LEU A 103 18.02 3.79 17.49
N ARG A 104 18.60 3.28 18.57
CA ARG A 104 19.46 4.01 19.50
C ARG A 104 20.73 3.21 19.68
N ASP A 105 21.89 3.78 19.33
CA ASP A 105 23.19 3.12 19.41
C ASP A 105 23.23 1.76 18.67
N GLY A 106 22.55 1.68 17.51
CA GLY A 106 22.43 0.47 16.70
C GLY A 106 21.52 -0.62 17.28
N LEU A 107 20.84 -0.34 18.40
CA LEU A 107 19.88 -1.24 19.02
C LEU A 107 18.44 -0.77 18.75
N PRO A 108 17.48 -1.70 18.59
CA PRO A 108 16.06 -1.36 18.47
C PRO A 108 15.55 -0.58 19.68
N GLU A 109 14.86 0.52 19.43
CA GLU A 109 14.21 1.33 20.46
C GLU A 109 12.69 1.14 20.42
N LEU A 110 12.02 1.66 19.39
CA LEU A 110 10.57 1.54 19.21
C LEU A 110 10.22 1.07 17.81
N ILE A 111 9.09 0.39 17.69
CA ILE A 111 8.40 0.13 16.44
C ILE A 111 7.21 1.10 16.38
N HIS A 112 7.19 1.93 15.35
CA HIS A 112 6.06 2.78 15.00
C HIS A 112 5.30 2.10 13.87
N THR A 113 4.01 1.79 14.06
CA THR A 113 3.24 1.02 13.09
C THR A 113 1.98 1.78 12.65
N ALA A 114 1.70 1.75 11.36
CA ALA A 114 0.50 2.28 10.74
C ALA A 114 -0.24 1.18 9.95
N HIS A 115 -1.55 1.33 9.86
CA HIS A 115 -2.41 0.52 9.00
C HIS A 115 -3.51 1.37 8.38
N LEU A 116 -4.02 0.93 7.24
CA LEU A 116 -5.15 1.58 6.57
C LEU A 116 -6.46 1.28 7.31
N VAL A 117 -7.44 2.16 7.15
CA VAL A 117 -8.79 1.98 7.69
C VAL A 117 -9.86 2.06 6.59
N PRO A 118 -10.95 1.27 6.69
CA PRO A 118 -12.01 1.24 5.69
C PRO A 118 -12.76 2.56 5.58
N GLU A 119 -12.85 3.32 6.66
CA GLU A 119 -13.45 4.65 6.70
C GLU A 119 -12.49 5.63 7.38
N PRO A 120 -12.43 6.90 6.95
CA PRO A 120 -11.51 7.86 7.53
C PRO A 120 -11.79 8.10 9.02
N VAL A 121 -10.75 8.00 9.85
CA VAL A 121 -10.81 8.33 11.28
C VAL A 121 -10.13 9.68 11.50
N ALA A 122 -10.87 10.66 12.02
CA ALA A 122 -10.41 12.04 12.18
C ALA A 122 -9.84 12.63 10.86
N GLY A 123 -10.47 12.32 9.72
CA GLY A 123 -10.07 12.79 8.40
C GLY A 123 -8.83 12.10 7.81
N ARG A 124 -8.32 11.03 8.42
CA ARG A 124 -7.20 10.23 7.91
C ARG A 124 -7.63 8.83 7.52
N ASP A 125 -7.10 8.33 6.42
CA ASP A 125 -7.36 6.97 5.91
C ASP A 125 -6.47 5.89 6.56
N TRP A 126 -5.71 6.27 7.59
CA TRP A 126 -4.84 5.38 8.34
C TRP A 126 -4.87 5.72 9.82
N VAL A 127 -4.49 4.74 10.64
CA VAL A 127 -4.34 4.87 12.09
C VAL A 127 -2.93 4.44 12.48
N MET A 128 -2.39 5.10 13.49
CA MET A 128 -1.12 4.75 14.13
C MET A 128 -1.39 3.90 15.36
N LEU A 129 -0.71 2.76 15.48
CA LEU A 129 -0.68 2.00 16.73
C LEU A 129 0.19 2.73 17.75
N THR A 130 -0.04 2.45 19.03
CA THR A 130 0.84 2.91 20.11
C THR A 130 2.24 2.33 19.88
N PRO A 131 3.30 3.16 19.80
CA PRO A 131 4.65 2.65 19.59
C PRO A 131 5.09 1.76 20.75
N VAL A 132 5.70 0.62 20.42
CA VAL A 132 6.16 -0.36 21.41
C VAL A 132 7.59 -0.80 21.11
N HIS A 133 8.32 -1.18 22.16
CA HIS A 133 9.61 -1.84 21.98
C HIS A 133 9.38 -3.25 21.38
N PRO A 134 10.22 -3.75 20.44
CA PRO A 134 10.02 -5.05 19.79
C PRO A 134 9.86 -6.24 20.75
N ALA A 135 10.48 -6.16 21.92
CA ALA A 135 10.37 -7.16 22.98
C ALA A 135 9.04 -7.17 23.75
N ARG A 136 8.17 -6.17 23.54
CA ARG A 136 6.92 -5.90 24.28
C ARG A 136 5.71 -5.77 23.36
N GLN A 137 5.74 -6.41 22.20
CA GLN A 137 4.53 -6.59 21.38
C GLN A 137 3.57 -7.51 22.15
N GLN A 138 2.33 -7.07 22.37
CA GLN A 138 1.33 -7.81 23.16
C GLN A 138 0.16 -8.26 22.30
N ASP A 139 -0.23 -7.44 21.32
CA ASP A 139 -1.34 -7.72 20.42
C ASP A 139 -0.91 -8.67 19.30
N SER A 140 -1.81 -9.57 18.88
CA SER A 140 -1.56 -10.44 17.74
C SER A 140 -1.64 -9.64 16.43
N CYS A 141 -0.52 -9.62 15.71
CA CYS A 141 -0.43 -9.02 14.38
C CYS A 141 -1.40 -9.68 13.39
N ILE A 142 -1.61 -10.99 13.46
CA ILE A 142 -2.48 -11.67 12.49
C ILE A 142 -3.95 -11.39 12.79
N GLU A 143 -4.36 -11.41 14.06
CA GLU A 143 -5.72 -11.08 14.46
C GLU A 143 -6.09 -9.64 14.08
N LEU A 144 -5.15 -8.69 14.24
CA LEU A 144 -5.33 -7.31 13.77
C LEU A 144 -5.58 -7.26 12.26
N ILE A 145 -4.74 -7.93 11.46
CA ILE A 145 -4.86 -7.94 9.99
C ILE A 145 -6.19 -8.57 9.56
N GLU A 146 -6.58 -9.69 10.17
CA GLU A 146 -7.85 -10.36 9.89
C GLU A 146 -9.06 -9.49 10.26
N ALA A 147 -9.00 -8.80 11.39
CA ALA A 147 -10.02 -7.83 11.79
C ALA A 147 -10.16 -6.71 10.74
N LEU A 148 -9.04 -6.11 10.34
CA LEU A 148 -9.02 -5.04 9.33
C LEU A 148 -9.61 -5.50 7.99
N GLU A 149 -9.21 -6.69 7.50
CA GLU A 149 -9.76 -7.23 6.26
C GLU A 149 -11.27 -7.46 6.36
N ASN A 150 -11.75 -7.98 7.48
CA ASN A 150 -13.17 -8.16 7.72
C ASN A 150 -13.91 -6.83 7.72
N GLU A 151 -13.34 -5.78 8.31
CA GLU A 151 -13.93 -4.44 8.26
C GLU A 151 -13.98 -3.89 6.81
N PHE A 152 -12.89 -4.00 6.05
CA PHE A 152 -12.87 -3.62 4.63
C PHE A 152 -13.90 -4.37 3.79
N VAL A 153 -14.16 -5.65 4.10
CA VAL A 153 -15.19 -6.42 3.42
C VAL A 153 -16.59 -5.95 3.83
N ARG A 154 -16.82 -5.68 5.12
CA ARG A 154 -18.13 -5.27 5.66
C ARG A 154 -18.57 -3.90 5.16
N THR A 155 -17.66 -2.96 4.97
CA THR A 155 -17.97 -1.59 4.50
C THR A 155 -18.17 -1.50 3.00
N ARG A 156 -17.95 -2.59 2.24
CA ARG A 156 -18.17 -2.57 0.80
C ARG A 156 -19.64 -2.40 0.46
N PRO A 157 -19.97 -1.60 -0.55
CA PRO A 157 -21.34 -1.53 -1.05
C PRO A 157 -21.80 -2.94 -1.45
N THR A 158 -22.89 -3.39 -0.85
CA THR A 158 -23.40 -4.79 -0.83
C THR A 158 -23.82 -5.34 -2.19
N ARG A 159 -23.66 -4.54 -3.26
CA ARG A 159 -24.44 -4.71 -4.49
C ARG A 159 -23.86 -5.73 -5.47
N GLU A 160 -22.59 -6.10 -5.35
CA GLU A 160 -21.93 -7.00 -6.30
C GLU A 160 -21.12 -8.06 -5.57
N VAL A 161 -21.83 -9.05 -5.04
CA VAL A 161 -21.26 -10.33 -4.65
C VAL A 161 -20.62 -10.96 -5.88
N ASP A 162 -19.30 -11.06 -5.83
CA ASP A 162 -18.38 -11.95 -6.55
C ASP A 162 -18.95 -12.70 -7.77
N GLN A 163 -19.22 -11.98 -8.86
CA GLN A 163 -19.57 -12.58 -10.15
C GLN A 163 -18.35 -13.21 -10.85
N GLY A 164 -17.19 -13.27 -10.19
CA GLY A 164 -15.92 -13.69 -10.81
C GLY A 164 -15.36 -12.72 -11.85
N LEU A 165 -16.03 -11.57 -12.05
CA LEU A 165 -15.62 -10.52 -12.98
C LEU A 165 -14.51 -9.66 -12.40
N ASP A 166 -13.66 -9.13 -13.27
CA ASP A 166 -12.71 -8.08 -12.89
C ASP A 166 -13.46 -6.80 -12.54
N ARG A 167 -12.97 -6.07 -11.53
CA ARG A 167 -13.60 -4.86 -11.00
C ARG A 167 -12.69 -3.67 -11.16
N ALA A 168 -13.13 -2.70 -11.96
CA ALA A 168 -12.32 -1.56 -12.36
C ALA A 168 -12.80 -0.24 -11.75
N ILE A 169 -11.84 0.64 -11.49
CA ILE A 169 -12.08 2.09 -11.47
C ILE A 169 -11.53 2.64 -12.78
N LEU A 170 -12.36 3.42 -13.47
CA LEU A 170 -11.95 4.11 -14.68
C LEU A 170 -11.38 5.50 -14.31
N VAL A 171 -10.28 5.89 -14.95
CA VAL A 171 -9.55 7.12 -14.64
C VAL A 171 -9.26 7.90 -15.93
N SER A 172 -9.74 9.13 -16.02
CA SER A 172 -9.37 10.08 -17.08
C SER A 172 -8.63 11.27 -16.49
N VAL A 173 -7.50 11.62 -17.09
CA VAL A 173 -6.65 12.76 -16.72
C VAL A 173 -6.47 13.67 -17.92
N THR A 174 -7.28 14.71 -18.02
CA THR A 174 -7.38 15.51 -19.26
C THR A 174 -7.13 17.00 -19.03
N THR A 175 -6.64 17.66 -20.07
CA THR A 175 -6.58 19.13 -20.18
C THR A 175 -7.81 19.71 -20.90
N GLY A 176 -8.67 18.85 -21.45
CA GLY A 176 -9.90 19.22 -22.14
C GLY A 176 -11.03 19.60 -21.19
N SER A 177 -12.22 19.80 -21.77
CA SER A 177 -13.42 20.09 -21.00
C SER A 177 -13.90 18.84 -20.25
N ARG A 178 -14.58 19.05 -19.12
CA ARG A 178 -15.22 17.96 -18.36
C ARG A 178 -16.28 17.21 -19.18
N GLY A 179 -16.96 17.88 -20.09
CA GLY A 179 -17.98 17.28 -20.96
C GLY A 179 -17.39 16.24 -21.90
N LEU A 180 -16.34 16.62 -22.64
CA LEU A 180 -15.65 15.70 -23.55
C LEU A 180 -15.07 14.49 -22.81
N ALA A 181 -14.51 14.72 -21.61
CA ALA A 181 -14.03 13.64 -20.77
C ALA A 181 -15.17 12.71 -20.33
N ALA A 182 -16.33 13.25 -19.96
CA ALA A 182 -17.49 12.45 -19.57
C ALA A 182 -18.02 11.58 -20.72
N ASP A 183 -18.04 12.10 -21.94
CA ASP A 183 -18.45 11.36 -23.13
C ASP A 183 -17.46 10.20 -23.43
N SER A 184 -16.15 10.46 -23.41
CA SER A 184 -15.10 9.43 -23.56
C SER A 184 -15.20 8.35 -22.49
N MET A 185 -15.44 8.77 -21.25
CA MET A 185 -15.61 7.86 -20.12
C MET A 185 -16.87 6.99 -20.23
N ALA A 186 -17.96 7.51 -20.82
CA ALA A 186 -19.16 6.73 -21.07
C ALA A 186 -18.90 5.64 -22.11
N GLU A 187 -18.15 5.95 -23.18
CA GLU A 187 -17.71 4.96 -24.17
C GLU A 187 -16.80 3.89 -23.54
N LEU A 188 -15.79 4.31 -22.78
CA LEU A 188 -14.88 3.40 -22.08
C LEU A 188 -15.62 2.45 -21.11
N ASN A 189 -16.67 2.95 -20.46
CA ASN A 189 -17.51 2.14 -19.60
C ASN A 189 -18.27 1.05 -20.38
N GLU A 190 -18.79 1.35 -21.57
CA GLU A 190 -19.44 0.35 -22.43
C GLU A 190 -18.43 -0.68 -22.98
N LEU A 191 -17.21 -0.26 -23.29
CA LEU A 191 -16.12 -1.16 -23.67
C LEU A 191 -15.72 -2.11 -22.52
N ALA A 192 -15.59 -1.59 -21.30
CA ALA A 192 -15.30 -2.38 -20.12
C ALA A 192 -16.40 -3.43 -19.86
N ARG A 193 -17.68 -3.02 -19.96
CA ARG A 193 -18.82 -3.95 -19.84
C ARG A 193 -18.79 -5.05 -20.89
N SER A 194 -18.44 -4.72 -22.13
CA SER A 194 -18.33 -5.69 -23.22
C SER A 194 -17.17 -6.67 -23.04
N ALA A 195 -16.18 -6.32 -22.20
CA ALA A 195 -15.04 -7.15 -21.83
C ALA A 195 -15.25 -7.89 -20.49
N ASP A 196 -16.50 -7.99 -20.00
CA ASP A 196 -16.85 -8.60 -18.71
C ASP A 196 -16.12 -7.96 -17.52
N VAL A 197 -15.84 -6.65 -17.60
CA VAL A 197 -15.27 -5.85 -16.52
C VAL A 197 -16.36 -5.00 -15.87
N LEU A 198 -16.49 -5.14 -14.56
CA LEU A 198 -17.43 -4.42 -13.74
C LEU A 198 -16.84 -3.07 -13.29
N VAL A 199 -17.42 -1.98 -13.78
CA VAL A 199 -16.98 -0.62 -13.42
C VAL A 199 -17.63 -0.19 -12.12
N LEU A 200 -16.82 -0.03 -11.08
CA LEU A 200 -17.26 0.35 -9.74
C LEU A 200 -17.31 1.86 -9.54
N ASP A 201 -16.49 2.60 -10.28
CA ASP A 201 -16.37 4.05 -10.16
C ASP A 201 -15.64 4.68 -11.35
N THR A 202 -15.86 5.98 -11.54
CA THR A 202 -15.25 6.79 -12.59
C THR A 202 -14.66 8.07 -12.00
N ILE A 203 -13.40 8.33 -12.32
CA ILE A 203 -12.64 9.47 -11.81
C ILE A 203 -12.13 10.32 -12.97
N ILE A 204 -12.58 11.57 -13.03
CA ILE A 204 -12.11 12.57 -14.00
C ILE A 204 -11.28 13.62 -13.27
N GLN A 205 -9.98 13.67 -13.60
CA GLN A 205 -9.03 14.64 -13.10
C GLN A 205 -8.68 15.66 -14.18
N LEU A 206 -9.18 16.89 -14.03
CA LEU A 206 -8.77 18.00 -14.91
C LEU A 206 -7.38 18.50 -14.51
N ARG A 207 -6.55 18.81 -15.50
CA ARG A 207 -5.22 19.42 -15.31
C ARG A 207 -5.00 20.55 -16.31
N LYS A 208 -4.15 21.51 -15.93
CA LYS A 208 -3.67 22.54 -16.87
C LYS A 208 -2.66 21.98 -17.87
N GLN A 209 -1.84 21.04 -17.41
CA GLN A 209 -0.82 20.36 -18.21
C GLN A 209 -0.60 18.94 -17.67
N ILE A 210 -0.38 17.98 -18.56
CA ILE A 210 -0.02 16.61 -18.19
C ILE A 210 1.50 16.54 -18.02
N HIS A 211 1.94 16.06 -16.86
CA HIS A 211 3.37 15.88 -16.61
C HIS A 211 3.86 14.61 -17.33
N PRO A 212 4.99 14.67 -18.05
CA PRO A 212 5.47 13.55 -18.89
C PRO A 212 5.79 12.28 -18.07
N ARG A 213 6.16 12.45 -16.79
CA ARG A 213 6.46 11.35 -15.86
C ARG A 213 5.34 11.02 -14.87
N PHE A 214 4.48 11.97 -14.50
CA PHE A 214 3.56 11.83 -13.37
C PHE A 214 2.15 12.19 -13.80
N ILE A 215 1.41 11.20 -14.29
CA ILE A 215 0.07 11.45 -14.79
C ILE A 215 -0.86 11.92 -13.66
N LEU A 216 -0.68 11.36 -12.46
CA LEU A 216 -1.32 11.77 -11.22
C LEU A 216 -0.26 12.26 -10.23
N GLY A 217 -0.67 13.15 -9.33
CA GLY A 217 0.18 13.56 -8.21
C GLY A 217 0.03 12.56 -7.08
N ARG A 218 1.04 12.43 -6.21
CA ARG A 218 1.06 11.44 -5.12
C ARG A 218 -0.24 11.40 -4.31
N GLY A 219 -0.74 12.56 -3.87
CA GLY A 219 -2.00 12.61 -3.10
C GLY A 219 -3.22 12.09 -3.86
N LYS A 220 -3.32 12.37 -5.17
CA LYS A 220 -4.44 11.86 -5.98
C LYS A 220 -4.31 10.36 -6.25
N LEU A 221 -3.08 9.88 -6.44
CA LEU A 221 -2.82 8.45 -6.57
C LEU A 221 -3.21 7.73 -5.28
N MET A 222 -2.80 8.23 -4.10
CA MET A 222 -3.19 7.69 -2.81
C MET A 222 -4.72 7.64 -2.65
N GLU A 223 -5.41 8.72 -2.97
CA GLU A 223 -6.88 8.80 -2.94
C GLU A 223 -7.52 7.70 -3.82
N ILE A 224 -7.02 7.52 -5.05
CA ILE A 224 -7.50 6.48 -5.98
C ILE A 224 -7.22 5.08 -5.43
N MET A 225 -6.04 4.85 -4.86
CA MET A 225 -5.67 3.55 -4.30
C MET A 225 -6.53 3.19 -3.09
N LEU A 226 -6.78 4.13 -2.19
CA LEU A 226 -7.68 3.93 -1.06
C LEU A 226 -9.12 3.69 -1.52
N ARG A 227 -9.59 4.43 -2.53
CA ARG A 227 -10.91 4.21 -3.13
C ARG A 227 -11.01 2.82 -3.77
N SER A 228 -9.96 2.38 -4.46
CA SER A 228 -9.89 1.04 -5.04
C SER A 228 -9.98 -0.06 -3.98
N LEU A 229 -9.30 0.11 -2.84
CA LEU A 229 -9.35 -0.84 -1.73
C LEU A 229 -10.75 -0.91 -1.10
N ARG A 230 -11.38 0.26 -0.87
CA ARG A 230 -12.74 0.37 -0.29
C ARG A 230 -13.82 -0.23 -1.17
N LEU A 231 -13.72 0.01 -2.49
CA LEU A 231 -14.67 -0.53 -3.46
C LEU A 231 -14.37 -2.00 -3.82
N GLY A 232 -13.17 -2.50 -3.48
CA GLY A 232 -12.73 -3.84 -3.87
C GLY A 232 -12.31 -3.94 -5.35
N ALA A 233 -11.91 -2.83 -5.96
CA ALA A 233 -11.38 -2.80 -7.32
C ALA A 233 -9.99 -3.43 -7.39
N ASN A 234 -9.79 -4.30 -8.37
CA ASN A 234 -8.53 -4.95 -8.68
C ASN A 234 -7.89 -4.40 -9.98
N LEU A 235 -8.61 -3.57 -10.73
CA LEU A 235 -8.13 -2.90 -11.93
C LEU A 235 -8.26 -1.38 -11.84
N LEU A 236 -7.27 -0.69 -12.41
CA LEU A 236 -7.36 0.73 -12.77
C LEU A 236 -7.22 0.82 -14.28
N ILE A 237 -8.24 1.39 -14.95
CA ILE A 237 -8.24 1.55 -16.41
C ILE A 237 -8.13 3.03 -16.71
N PHE A 238 -7.09 3.41 -17.45
CA PHE A 238 -6.88 4.79 -17.86
C PHE A 238 -7.46 5.01 -19.26
N ASP A 239 -8.24 6.07 -19.42
CA ASP A 239 -8.85 6.52 -20.69
C ASP A 239 -7.80 6.91 -21.74
N GLN A 240 -6.61 7.30 -21.29
CA GLN A 240 -5.49 7.68 -22.13
C GLN A 240 -4.36 6.66 -22.10
N GLU A 241 -3.63 6.56 -23.22
CA GLU A 241 -2.38 5.83 -23.26
C GLU A 241 -1.36 6.44 -22.29
N LEU A 242 -0.79 5.57 -21.46
CA LEU A 242 0.26 5.94 -20.52
C LEU A 242 1.63 5.74 -21.14
N SER A 243 2.52 6.73 -21.01
CA SER A 243 3.92 6.52 -21.35
C SER A 243 4.55 5.49 -20.40
N PRO A 244 5.63 4.78 -20.79
CA PRO A 244 6.31 3.84 -19.90
C PRO A 244 6.75 4.45 -18.57
N SER A 245 7.10 5.74 -18.55
CA SER A 245 7.42 6.47 -17.32
C SER A 245 6.20 6.74 -16.43
N GLN A 246 5.03 6.98 -17.03
CA GLN A 246 3.79 7.17 -16.28
C GLN A 246 3.28 5.85 -15.70
N ILE A 247 3.39 4.75 -16.44
CA ILE A 247 3.08 3.40 -15.94
C ILE A 247 3.90 3.13 -14.68
N ARG A 248 5.23 3.29 -14.75
CA ARG A 248 6.11 3.15 -13.58
C ARG A 248 5.69 4.04 -12.42
N SER A 249 5.32 5.30 -12.67
CA SER A 249 4.91 6.22 -11.60
C SER A 249 3.59 5.86 -10.90
N VAL A 250 2.79 4.97 -11.49
CA VAL A 250 1.50 4.51 -10.93
C VAL A 250 1.66 3.12 -10.31
N THR A 251 2.59 2.31 -10.80
CA THR A 251 2.84 0.94 -10.33
C THR A 251 3.93 0.82 -9.28
N ASP A 252 4.88 1.75 -9.26
CA ASP A 252 5.99 1.84 -8.31
C ASP A 252 5.64 2.82 -7.17
#